data_AF-A0A7Y5H2G7-F1
#
_entry.id   AF-A0A7Y5H2G7-F1
#
_cell.length_a   1.000
_cell.length_b   1.000
_cell.length_c   1.000
_cell.angle_alpha   90.00
_cell.angle_beta   90.00
_cell.angle_gamma   90.00
#
_symmetry.space_group_name_H-M   'P 1'
#
loop_
_entity.id
_entity.type
_entity.pdbx_description
1 polymer ?
#
loop_
_entity_poly.entity_id
_entity_poly.type
_entity_poly.pdbx_seq_one_letter_code
_entity_poly.pdbx_strand_id
1 'polypeptide(L)'
;MKKLSILIITVLMFTVGCTPTRTTIFYWGNYSSALYKYKKTPDESTRAAYKSALKEILDNAKKKFKKIPPGVHAEYGYVLAQEGDIVGGQEYFGKELQLYPESKEFVAKLQQEISRGNQQ
;
A
#
# COMPACT_ATOMS: atom_id res chain seq x y z
N MET A 1 -36.47 9.78 40.04
CA MET A 1 -35.95 8.43 39.78
C MET A 1 -36.14 7.99 38.31
N LYS A 2 -37.38 7.83 37.78
CA LYS A 2 -37.62 7.40 36.37
C LYS A 2 -36.95 8.25 35.28
N LYS A 3 -36.89 9.57 35.44
CA LYS A 3 -36.26 10.49 34.46
C LYS A 3 -34.72 10.37 34.44
N LEU A 4 -34.11 9.97 35.56
CA LEU A 4 -32.66 9.74 35.66
C LEU A 4 -32.27 8.40 35.00
N SER A 5 -33.13 7.38 35.12
CA SER A 5 -32.94 6.09 34.43
C SER A 5 -32.99 6.21 32.90
N ILE A 6 -33.81 7.11 32.36
CA ILE A 6 -33.90 7.33 30.90
C ILE A 6 -32.63 8.02 30.37
N LEU A 7 -32.04 8.95 31.14
CA LEU A 7 -30.81 9.65 30.74
C LEU A 7 -29.59 8.71 30.66
N ILE A 8 -29.49 7.74 31.58
CA ILE A 8 -28.38 6.78 31.65
C ILE A 8 -28.41 5.81 30.45
N ILE A 9 -29.60 5.40 30.01
CA ILE A 9 -29.76 4.50 28.87
C ILE A 9 -29.37 5.19 27.55
N THR A 10 -29.69 6.48 27.40
CA THR A 10 -29.33 7.26 26.21
C THR A 10 -27.82 7.46 26.08
N VAL A 11 -27.10 7.71 27.18
CA VAL A 11 -25.63 7.88 27.16
C VAL A 11 -24.90 6.57 26.82
N LEU A 12 -25.44 5.42 27.23
CA LEU A 12 -24.84 4.10 26.94
C LEU A 12 -24.95 3.70 25.46
N MET A 13 -25.91 4.26 24.71
CA MET A 13 -26.06 4.02 23.26
C MET A 13 -25.03 4.80 22.41
N PHE A 14 -24.41 5.85 22.95
CA PHE A 14 -23.39 6.62 22.24
C PHE A 14 -21.97 6.07 22.41
N THR A 15 -21.75 5.03 23.23
CA THR A 15 -20.41 4.44 23.44
C THR A 15 -20.13 3.21 22.58
N VAL A 16 -20.94 2.88 21.57
CA VAL A 16 -20.62 1.87 20.54
C VAL A 16 -19.66 2.43 19.49
N GLY A 17 -18.54 2.99 19.95
CA GLY A 17 -17.47 3.51 19.11
C GLY A 17 -16.47 2.42 18.74
N CYS A 18 -16.36 2.17 17.43
CA CYS A 18 -15.26 1.49 16.74
C CYS A 18 -15.01 0.02 17.14
N THR A 19 -15.73 -0.89 16.48
CA THR A 19 -15.25 -2.28 16.37
C THR A 19 -14.01 -2.27 15.47
N PRO A 20 -12.83 -2.72 15.94
CA PRO A 20 -11.71 -2.94 15.05
C PRO A 20 -12.03 -4.20 14.23
N THR A 21 -12.70 -4.04 13.09
CA THR A 21 -12.81 -5.09 12.09
C THR A 21 -11.41 -5.29 11.49
N ARG A 22 -10.55 -6.04 12.19
CA ARG A 22 -9.19 -6.40 11.75
C ARG A 22 -9.17 -7.47 10.67
N THR A 23 -10.25 -7.65 9.92
CA THR A 23 -10.32 -8.56 8.78
C THR A 23 -10.09 -7.78 7.50
N THR A 24 -8.86 -7.28 7.32
CA THR A 24 -8.45 -6.72 6.02
C THR A 24 -8.43 -7.83 4.97
N ILE A 25 -8.95 -7.54 3.78
CA ILE A 25 -8.87 -8.42 2.61
C ILE A 25 -7.47 -8.42 1.98
N PHE A 26 -6.62 -7.49 2.40
CA PHE A 26 -5.27 -7.28 1.87
C PHE A 26 -4.19 -7.79 2.81
N TYR A 27 -3.08 -8.23 2.24
CA TYR A 27 -1.87 -8.52 3.00
C TYR A 27 -0.88 -7.35 2.89
N TRP A 28 -0.61 -6.66 4.01
CA TRP A 28 0.27 -5.49 4.03
C TRP A 28 1.70 -5.78 4.50
N GLY A 29 1.96 -6.96 5.08
CA GLY A 29 3.29 -7.30 5.62
C GLY A 29 3.88 -6.17 6.47
N ASN A 30 5.14 -5.82 6.20
CA ASN A 30 5.87 -4.73 6.86
C ASN A 30 5.82 -3.38 6.09
N TYR A 31 4.91 -3.23 5.13
CA TYR A 31 4.81 -2.06 4.23
C TYR A 31 5.00 -0.72 4.94
N SER A 32 4.14 -0.42 5.93
CA SER A 32 4.09 0.89 6.58
C SER A 32 5.38 1.25 7.30
N SER A 33 6.02 0.27 7.95
CA SER A 33 7.27 0.49 8.67
C SER A 33 8.42 0.75 7.69
N ALA A 34 8.51 -0.04 6.62
CA ALA A 34 9.58 0.08 5.64
C ALA A 34 9.46 1.39 4.84
N LEU A 35 8.23 1.74 4.41
CA LEU A 35 7.96 3.01 3.75
C LEU A 35 8.32 4.19 4.65
N TYR A 36 7.91 4.17 5.92
CA TYR A 36 8.22 5.25 6.85
C TYR A 36 9.74 5.44 7.00
N LYS A 37 10.50 4.34 7.16
CA LYS A 37 11.96 4.40 7.26
C LYS A 37 12.59 4.99 6.01
N TYR A 38 12.18 4.53 4.83
CA TYR A 38 12.68 5.05 3.55
C TYR A 38 12.34 6.54 3.36
N LYS A 39 11.13 6.97 3.72
CA LYS A 39 10.75 8.39 3.64
C LYS A 39 11.49 9.25 4.64
N LYS A 40 11.77 8.73 5.84
CA LYS A 40 12.48 9.45 6.90
C LYS A 40 13.97 9.59 6.58
N THR A 41 14.59 8.54 6.07
CA THR A 41 16.01 8.51 5.73
C THR A 41 16.15 7.89 4.35
N PRO A 42 16.10 8.68 3.26
CA PRO A 42 16.18 8.15 1.90
C PRO A 42 17.62 7.80 1.55
N ASP A 43 18.03 6.58 1.86
CA ASP A 43 19.32 5.99 1.50
C ASP A 43 19.13 4.65 0.75
N GLU A 44 20.22 4.05 0.28
CA GLU A 44 20.18 2.79 -0.47
C GLU A 44 19.68 1.61 0.38
N SER A 45 20.07 1.56 1.65
CA SER A 45 19.70 0.48 2.58
C SER A 45 18.21 0.48 2.89
N THR A 46 17.66 1.64 3.20
CA THR A 46 16.23 1.85 3.47
C THR A 46 15.39 1.65 2.22
N ARG A 47 15.88 2.06 1.04
CA ARG A 47 15.25 1.76 -0.26
C ARG A 47 15.20 0.26 -0.52
N ALA A 48 16.31 -0.46 -0.32
CA ALA A 48 16.37 -1.91 -0.48
C ALA A 48 15.43 -2.62 0.51
N ALA A 49 15.37 -2.17 1.76
CA ALA A 49 14.44 -2.70 2.76
C ALA A 49 12.97 -2.48 2.36
N TYR A 50 12.64 -1.31 1.80
CA TYR A 50 11.31 -1.01 1.29
C TYR A 50 10.96 -1.84 0.05
N LYS A 51 11.88 -1.99 -0.91
CA LYS A 51 11.73 -2.90 -2.05
C LYS A 51 11.46 -4.34 -1.59
N SER A 52 12.19 -4.80 -0.59
CA SER A 52 12.01 -6.14 0.01
C SER A 52 10.63 -6.29 0.65
N ALA A 53 10.15 -5.29 1.39
CA ALA A 53 8.82 -5.30 1.98
C ALA A 53 7.70 -5.37 0.90
N LEU A 54 7.86 -4.63 -0.20
CA LEU A 54 6.94 -4.73 -1.35
C LEU A 54 6.95 -6.14 -1.95
N LYS A 55 8.14 -6.71 -2.16
CA LYS A 55 8.29 -8.07 -2.70
C LYS A 55 7.68 -9.12 -1.77
N GLU A 56 7.85 -8.97 -0.46
CA GLU A 56 7.25 -9.84 0.56
C GLU A 56 5.72 -9.87 0.42
N ILE A 57 5.09 -8.71 0.17
CA ILE A 57 3.65 -8.62 -0.04
C ILE A 57 3.23 -9.41 -1.27
N LEU A 58 3.92 -9.20 -2.40
CA LEU A 58 3.66 -9.88 -3.66
C LEU A 58 3.77 -11.42 -3.52
N ASP A 59 4.77 -11.89 -2.78
CA ASP A 59 5.05 -13.32 -2.63
C ASP A 59 4.13 -14.03 -1.63
N ASN A 60 3.61 -13.31 -0.64
CA ASN A 60 2.88 -13.91 0.48
C ASN A 60 1.38 -13.62 0.46
N ALA A 61 0.90 -12.61 -0.26
CA ALA A 61 -0.53 -12.29 -0.32
C ALA A 61 -1.36 -13.51 -0.74
N LYS A 62 -0.98 -14.16 -1.86
CA LYS A 62 -1.66 -15.37 -2.36
C LYS A 62 -1.54 -16.54 -1.38
N LYS A 63 -0.38 -16.75 -0.76
CA LYS A 63 -0.15 -17.82 0.23
C LYS A 63 -1.01 -17.65 1.49
N LYS A 64 -1.35 -16.41 1.83
CA LYS A 64 -2.19 -16.06 2.98
C LYS A 64 -3.67 -15.92 2.62
N PHE A 65 -4.08 -16.31 1.40
CA PHE A 65 -5.44 -16.16 0.88
C PHE A 65 -5.95 -14.70 0.99
N LYS A 66 -5.05 -13.75 0.75
CA LYS A 66 -5.33 -12.30 0.74
C LYS A 66 -5.06 -11.73 -0.64
N LYS A 67 -5.67 -10.59 -0.94
CA LYS A 67 -5.37 -9.80 -2.14
C LYS A 67 -4.07 -9.01 -1.93
N ILE A 68 -3.34 -8.80 -3.03
CA ILE A 68 -2.27 -7.79 -3.08
C ILE A 68 -2.97 -6.42 -2.93
N PRO A 69 -2.46 -5.48 -2.12
CA PRO A 69 -3.07 -4.16 -2.01
C PRO A 69 -2.89 -3.31 -3.29
N PRO A 70 -3.83 -2.38 -3.57
CA PRO A 70 -3.66 -1.41 -4.66
C PRO A 70 -2.40 -0.56 -4.42
N GLY A 71 -1.71 -0.22 -5.49
CA GLY A 71 -0.46 0.53 -5.50
C GLY A 71 0.79 -0.32 -5.31
N VAL A 72 0.72 -1.53 -4.76
CA VAL A 72 1.93 -2.33 -4.46
C VAL A 72 2.66 -2.77 -5.73
N HIS A 73 1.93 -3.15 -6.79
CA HIS A 73 2.57 -3.47 -8.06
C HIS A 73 3.17 -2.21 -8.69
N ALA A 74 2.45 -1.08 -8.66
CA ALA A 74 2.96 0.19 -9.16
C ALA A 74 4.23 0.65 -8.43
N GLU A 75 4.24 0.65 -7.10
CA GLU A 75 5.40 1.07 -6.31
C GLU A 75 6.60 0.14 -6.53
N TYR A 76 6.38 -1.18 -6.59
CA TYR A 76 7.47 -2.12 -6.86
C TYR A 76 8.05 -1.93 -8.26
N GLY A 77 7.19 -1.74 -9.27
CA GLY A 77 7.60 -1.45 -10.64
C GLY A 77 8.37 -0.13 -10.75
N TYR A 78 7.94 0.89 -10.02
CA TYR A 78 8.64 2.17 -9.95
C TYR A 78 10.04 2.04 -9.33
N VAL A 79 10.17 1.30 -8.22
CA VAL A 79 11.49 1.06 -7.60
C VAL A 79 12.41 0.29 -8.55
N LEU A 80 11.93 -0.74 -9.25
CA LEU A 80 12.72 -1.47 -10.26
C LEU A 80 13.21 -0.55 -11.36
N ALA A 81 12.33 0.28 -11.91
CA ALA A 81 12.69 1.21 -12.98
C ALA A 81 13.71 2.26 -12.52
N GLN A 82 13.60 2.75 -11.27
CA GLN A 82 14.60 3.65 -10.68
C GLN A 82 15.98 3.00 -10.51
N GLU A 83 16.04 1.68 -10.37
CA GLU A 83 17.28 0.90 -10.30
C GLU A 83 17.81 0.47 -11.69
N GLY A 84 17.16 0.91 -12.77
CA GLY A 84 17.55 0.62 -14.15
C GLY A 84 16.84 -0.57 -14.79
N ASP A 85 16.07 -1.35 -14.04
CA ASP A 85 15.24 -2.44 -14.58
C ASP A 85 13.91 -1.90 -15.12
N ILE A 86 13.99 -1.21 -16.26
CA ILE A 86 12.83 -0.59 -16.90
C ILE A 86 11.84 -1.65 -17.38
N VAL A 87 12.31 -2.77 -17.91
CA VAL A 87 11.45 -3.85 -18.44
C VAL A 87 10.65 -4.48 -17.30
N GLY A 88 11.32 -4.84 -16.20
CA GLY A 88 10.65 -5.32 -15.00
C GLY A 88 9.67 -4.29 -14.44
N GLY A 89 10.06 -3.01 -14.40
CA GLY A 89 9.18 -1.91 -14.00
C GLY A 89 7.87 -1.85 -14.80
N GLN A 90 7.96 -1.92 -16.13
CA GLN A 90 6.79 -1.92 -17.02
C GLN A 90 5.89 -3.15 -16.83
N GLU A 91 6.48 -4.33 -16.60
CA GLU A 91 5.72 -5.54 -16.31
C GLU A 91 4.83 -5.37 -15.07
N TYR A 92 5.40 -4.80 -14.00
CA TYR A 92 4.66 -4.56 -12.76
C TYR A 92 3.61 -3.45 -12.88
N PHE A 93 3.86 -2.40 -13.67
CA PHE A 93 2.81 -1.44 -14.03
C PHE A 93 1.65 -2.12 -14.77
N GLY A 94 1.94 -3.02 -15.71
CA GLY A 94 0.90 -3.80 -16.39
C GLY A 94 0.05 -4.64 -15.42
N LYS A 95 0.68 -5.28 -14.44
CA LYS A 95 -0.01 -6.04 -13.39
C LYS A 95 -0.91 -5.16 -12.52
N GLU A 96 -0.45 -3.96 -12.16
CA GLU A 96 -1.28 -3.00 -11.43
C GLU A 96 -2.52 -2.63 -12.24
N LEU A 97 -2.37 -2.26 -13.51
CA LEU A 97 -3.50 -1.85 -14.35
C LEU A 97 -4.49 -2.98 -14.63
N GLN A 98 -4.01 -4.22 -14.66
CA GLN A 98 -4.87 -5.40 -14.79
C GLN A 98 -5.70 -5.64 -13.53
N LEU A 99 -5.11 -5.45 -12.35
CA LEU A 99 -5.77 -5.72 -11.06
C LEU A 99 -6.61 -4.52 -10.57
N TYR A 100 -6.16 -3.31 -10.90
CA TYR A 100 -6.67 -2.01 -10.43
C TYR A 100 -6.71 -1.00 -11.59
N PRO A 101 -7.65 -1.11 -12.54
CA PRO A 101 -7.75 -0.19 -13.67
C PRO A 101 -7.98 1.27 -13.25
N GLU A 102 -8.52 1.51 -12.05
CA GLU A 102 -8.66 2.84 -11.45
C GLU A 102 -7.32 3.53 -11.18
N SER A 103 -6.22 2.76 -11.07
CA SER A 103 -4.87 3.29 -10.84
C SER A 103 -4.23 3.89 -12.10
N LYS A 104 -4.91 3.87 -13.26
CA LYS A 104 -4.35 4.28 -14.56
C LYS A 104 -3.63 5.62 -14.54
N GLU A 105 -4.28 6.64 -14.00
CA GLU A 105 -3.71 7.99 -13.93
C GLU A 105 -2.51 8.07 -12.97
N PHE A 106 -2.47 7.23 -11.94
CA PHE A 106 -1.33 7.13 -11.03
C PHE A 106 -0.14 6.47 -11.71
N VAL A 107 -0.34 5.32 -12.36
CA VAL A 107 0.70 4.59 -13.10
C VAL A 107 1.27 5.45 -14.23
N ALA A 108 0.43 6.17 -14.97
CA ALA A 108 0.87 7.07 -16.04
C ALA A 108 1.82 8.17 -15.55
N LYS A 109 1.55 8.74 -14.36
CA LYS A 109 2.45 9.73 -13.74
C LYS A 109 3.79 9.12 -13.36
N LEU A 110 3.81 7.93 -12.78
CA LEU A 110 5.05 7.22 -12.43
C LEU A 110 5.89 6.91 -13.68
N GLN A 111 5.25 6.41 -14.74
CA GLN A 111 5.92 6.16 -16.02
C GLN A 111 6.51 7.45 -16.60
N GLN A 112 5.77 8.56 -16.55
CA GLN A 112 6.25 9.86 -17.02
C GLN A 112 7.46 10.36 -16.21
N GLU A 113 7.46 10.18 -14.89
CA GLU A 113 8.61 10.52 -14.05
C GLU A 113 9.85 9.71 -14.41
N ILE A 114 9.72 8.39 -14.60
CA ILE A 114 10.82 7.52 -15.03
C ILE A 114 11.37 7.97 -16.37
N SER A 115 10.49 8.22 -17.35
CA SER A 115 10.92 8.67 -18.69
C SER A 115 11.65 10.02 -18.64
N ARG A 116 11.25 10.95 -17.77
CA ARG A 116 11.96 12.23 -17.58
C ARG A 116 13.33 12.04 -16.95
N GLY A 117 13.44 11.18 -15.92
CA GLY A 117 14.70 10.91 -15.24
C GLY A 117 15.74 10.23 -16.15
N ASN A 118 15.31 9.42 -17.12
CA ASN A 118 16.20 8.73 -18.05
C ASN A 118 16.72 9.61 -19.22
N GLN A 119 16.30 10.88 -19.30
CA GLN A 119 16.73 11.83 -20.34
C GLN A 119 17.74 12.87 -19.81
N GLN A 120 18.12 12.78 -18.53
CA GLN A 120 19.18 13.58 -17.89
C GLN A 120 20.45 12.75 -17.75
#